data_AF-A0A0K6FT64-F1
#
_entry.id   AF-A0A0K6FT64-F1
#
_cell.length_a   1.000
_cell.length_b   1.000
_cell.length_c   1.000
_cell.angle_alpha   90.00
_cell.angle_beta   90.00
_cell.angle_gamma   90.00
#
_symmetry.space_group_name_H-M   'P 1'
#
loop_
_entity.id
_entity.type
_entity.pdbx_description
1 polymer ?
#
loop_
_entity_poly.entity_id
_entity_poly.type
_entity_poly.pdbx_seq_one_letter_code
_entity_poly.pdbx_strand_id
1 'polypeptide(L)'
;MLPSTRIPAFTWLPGPPQITTAEPSAGELRFIARLNTATLPDGPVVSRIIGNSGAIEDDDVFLISGQSRSKFYSSHQFIDGQVHGVTGSGIGAYMIIPGTGYEASSGGPFFRDINNQGSAQQELYFCMISGDTQTEAHRMGLHGPYLLQFTTGAAPSAEINLAFWDGLGVTDWIPTSGRGYVKGKASGASAAFADLVVVGWSNLIAQYWARAESNGNYYSPATRPGTYTMTMYKSELAVATSTVTITARSTIAANIQSQGANPTVVWQIGDFDGTPRGLLNSDMIETMQGINILAEGCTTSYDVGPATVRFGLSSSQLGARTLEIGVTLAFKGASADLIAFLAI
;
A
#
# COMPACT_ATOMS: atom_id res chain seq x y z
N MET A 1 -27.82 41.56 -16.24
CA MET A 1 -28.25 40.30 -15.59
C MET A 1 -27.67 39.15 -16.40
N LEU A 2 -26.57 38.57 -15.92
CA LEU A 2 -26.01 37.34 -16.50
C LEU A 2 -26.90 36.16 -16.09
N PRO A 3 -27.21 35.23 -16.99
CA PRO A 3 -27.99 34.05 -16.61
C PRO A 3 -27.12 33.16 -15.73
N SER A 4 -27.61 32.93 -14.51
CA SER A 4 -27.12 31.92 -13.57
C SER A 4 -27.36 30.53 -14.19
N THR A 5 -26.33 29.99 -14.82
CA THR A 5 -26.25 28.55 -15.09
C THR A 5 -25.94 27.86 -13.77
N ARG A 6 -27.00 27.39 -13.09
CA ARG A 6 -26.86 26.36 -12.06
C ARG A 6 -26.27 25.12 -12.72
N ILE A 7 -25.03 24.79 -12.36
CA ILE A 7 -24.42 23.49 -12.62
C ILE A 7 -25.31 22.46 -11.89
N PRO A 8 -25.93 21.48 -12.58
CA PRO A 8 -26.75 20.48 -11.92
C PRO A 8 -25.88 19.56 -11.05
N ALA A 9 -26.53 19.03 -10.01
CA ALA A 9 -25.99 18.22 -8.93
C ALA A 9 -24.96 17.16 -9.38
N PHE A 10 -23.95 16.96 -8.52
CA PHE A 10 -23.00 15.86 -8.54
C PHE A 10 -23.71 14.52 -8.80
N THR A 11 -23.52 13.95 -9.99
CA THR A 11 -23.97 12.59 -10.28
C THR A 11 -22.96 11.63 -9.68
N TRP A 12 -23.32 11.04 -8.54
CA TRP A 12 -22.65 9.88 -7.97
C TRP A 12 -23.04 8.64 -8.77
N LEU A 13 -22.06 7.88 -9.26
CA LEU A 13 -22.26 6.51 -9.69
C LEU A 13 -21.58 5.62 -8.65
N PRO A 14 -22.29 5.15 -7.60
CA PRO A 14 -21.75 4.08 -6.76
C PRO A 14 -21.45 2.90 -7.70
N GLY A 15 -20.23 2.37 -7.66
CA GLY A 15 -19.95 1.11 -8.31
C GLY A 15 -20.88 0.03 -7.74
N PRO A 16 -21.33 -0.96 -8.53
CA PRO A 16 -22.10 -2.07 -7.99
C PRO A 16 -21.27 -2.75 -6.88
N PRO A 17 -21.84 -3.03 -5.70
CA PRO A 17 -21.12 -3.69 -4.62
C PRO A 17 -20.51 -4.99 -5.14
N GLN A 18 -19.19 -5.12 -5.03
CA GLN A 18 -18.47 -6.32 -5.46
C GLN A 18 -18.49 -7.30 -4.29
N ILE A 19 -19.30 -8.35 -4.42
CA ILE A 19 -19.44 -9.38 -3.41
C ILE A 19 -18.90 -10.69 -3.96
N THR A 20 -17.86 -11.23 -3.32
CA THR A 20 -17.29 -12.53 -3.69
C THR A 20 -17.69 -13.59 -2.67
N THR A 21 -18.08 -14.77 -3.17
CA THR A 21 -18.29 -15.98 -2.33
C THR A 21 -17.21 -17.03 -2.57
N ALA A 22 -16.35 -16.80 -3.56
CA ALA A 22 -15.18 -17.59 -3.90
C ALA A 22 -14.19 -16.66 -4.60
N GLU A 23 -12.93 -17.08 -4.62
CA GLU A 23 -11.89 -16.37 -5.36
C GLU A 23 -12.25 -16.27 -6.85
N PRO A 24 -12.09 -15.10 -7.49
CA PRO A 24 -12.30 -14.98 -8.93
C PRO A 24 -11.40 -15.94 -9.70
N SER A 25 -11.91 -16.56 -10.75
CA SER A 25 -11.15 -17.52 -11.56
C SER A 25 -9.90 -16.93 -12.23
N ALA A 26 -9.83 -15.61 -12.36
CA ALA A 26 -8.67 -14.89 -12.88
C ALA A 26 -7.55 -14.72 -11.84
N GLY A 27 -7.78 -15.06 -10.57
CA GLY A 27 -6.85 -14.79 -9.46
C GLY A 27 -6.80 -13.31 -9.03
N GLU A 28 -7.67 -12.46 -9.60
CA GLU A 28 -7.76 -11.03 -9.29
C GLU A 28 -9.22 -10.55 -9.26
N LEU A 29 -9.50 -9.54 -8.44
CA LEU A 29 -10.73 -8.76 -8.43
C LEU A 29 -10.36 -7.28 -8.57
N ARG A 30 -10.83 -6.63 -9.63
CA ARG A 30 -10.61 -5.20 -9.83
C ARG A 30 -11.80 -4.48 -10.43
N PHE A 31 -11.93 -3.21 -10.07
CA PHE A 31 -12.70 -2.25 -10.82
C PHE A 31 -11.77 -1.49 -11.77
N ILE A 32 -12.21 -1.24 -13.00
CA ILE A 32 -11.49 -0.42 -13.98
C ILE A 32 -12.45 0.57 -14.64
N ALA A 33 -12.12 1.86 -14.55
CA ALA A 33 -12.76 2.90 -15.33
C ALA A 33 -11.85 3.25 -16.52
N ARG A 34 -12.30 2.96 -17.74
CA ARG A 34 -11.60 3.31 -18.99
C ARG A 34 -12.14 4.65 -19.49
N LEU A 35 -11.42 5.72 -19.21
CA LEU A 35 -11.83 7.10 -19.45
C LEU A 35 -11.20 7.67 -20.73
N ASN A 36 -11.78 8.77 -21.22
CA ASN A 36 -11.30 9.47 -22.41
C ASN A 36 -10.04 10.29 -22.10
N THR A 37 -8.91 9.94 -22.70
CA THR A 37 -7.61 10.62 -22.56
C THR A 37 -7.58 12.04 -23.08
N ALA A 38 -8.41 12.40 -24.07
CA ALA A 38 -8.47 13.79 -24.54
C ALA A 38 -9.14 14.72 -23.51
N THR A 39 -10.00 14.18 -22.66
CA THR A 39 -10.69 14.92 -21.59
C THR A 39 -9.91 14.89 -20.28
N LEU A 40 -9.30 13.74 -19.96
CA LEU A 40 -8.50 13.51 -18.74
C LEU A 40 -7.08 13.07 -19.12
N PRO A 41 -6.25 13.97 -19.68
CA PRO A 41 -4.90 13.64 -20.16
C PRO A 41 -3.87 13.52 -19.03
N ASP A 42 -4.15 14.08 -17.86
CA ASP A 42 -3.16 14.30 -16.80
C ASP A 42 -3.25 13.21 -15.74
N GLY A 43 -2.67 12.04 -16.06
CA GLY A 43 -2.41 10.94 -15.14
C GLY A 43 -0.93 10.83 -14.72
N PRO A 44 -0.60 9.89 -13.81
CA PRO A 44 0.79 9.64 -13.40
C PRO A 44 1.69 9.34 -14.61
N VAL A 45 2.78 10.10 -14.75
CA VAL A 45 3.71 9.97 -15.88
C VAL A 45 4.37 8.58 -15.91
N VAL A 46 4.65 8.02 -14.73
CA VAL A 46 5.34 6.73 -14.53
C VAL A 46 4.53 5.54 -15.05
N SER A 47 3.20 5.67 -15.16
CA SER A 47 2.29 4.66 -15.74
C SER A 47 1.75 5.03 -17.12
N ARG A 48 2.28 6.09 -17.76
CA ARG A 48 1.90 6.48 -19.11
C ARG A 48 2.75 5.74 -20.14
N ILE A 49 2.10 4.91 -20.95
CA ILE A 49 2.69 4.03 -21.97
C ILE A 49 2.42 4.47 -23.42
N ILE A 50 1.80 5.64 -23.63
CA ILE A 50 1.64 6.21 -24.98
C ILE A 50 3.03 6.46 -25.60
N GLY A 51 3.23 5.98 -26.84
CA GLY A 51 4.47 6.18 -27.59
C GLY A 51 5.57 5.18 -27.24
N ASN A 52 5.25 4.09 -26.54
CA ASN A 52 6.20 2.99 -26.34
C ASN A 52 6.52 2.27 -27.66
N SER A 53 7.70 1.66 -27.73
CA SER A 53 8.16 0.88 -28.88
C SER A 53 8.02 -0.64 -28.69
N GLY A 54 7.23 -1.06 -27.70
CA GLY A 54 7.13 -2.45 -27.24
C GLY A 54 7.39 -2.60 -25.75
N ALA A 55 6.97 -3.74 -25.20
CA ALA A 55 7.29 -4.13 -23.83
C ALA A 55 8.78 -4.51 -23.71
N ILE A 56 9.35 -4.28 -22.53
CA ILE A 56 10.73 -4.64 -22.16
C ILE A 56 10.78 -5.71 -21.05
N GLU A 57 9.66 -5.97 -20.39
CA GLU A 57 9.44 -7.10 -19.48
C GLU A 57 7.98 -7.54 -19.63
N ASP A 58 7.80 -8.81 -19.99
CA ASP A 58 6.52 -9.42 -20.34
C ASP A 58 5.64 -8.50 -21.20
N ASP A 59 4.42 -8.17 -20.72
CA ASP A 59 3.45 -7.32 -21.43
C ASP A 59 3.03 -6.09 -20.60
N ASP A 60 3.76 -5.75 -19.54
CA ASP A 60 3.36 -4.71 -18.58
C ASP A 60 4.45 -3.71 -18.16
N VAL A 61 5.70 -3.90 -18.60
CA VAL A 61 6.75 -2.88 -18.52
C VAL A 61 7.16 -2.44 -19.91
N PHE A 62 7.19 -1.13 -20.13
CA PHE A 62 7.41 -0.52 -21.44
C PHE A 62 8.54 0.50 -21.40
N LEU A 63 9.20 0.73 -22.53
CA LEU A 63 10.22 1.78 -22.66
C LEU A 63 9.67 2.97 -23.46
N ILE A 64 9.79 4.17 -22.89
CA ILE A 64 9.46 5.43 -23.55
C ILE A 64 10.59 6.42 -23.36
N SER A 65 11.22 6.82 -24.47
CA SER A 65 12.31 7.82 -24.47
C SER A 65 13.41 7.49 -23.45
N GLY A 66 13.77 6.21 -23.34
CA GLY A 66 14.81 5.73 -22.41
C GLY A 66 14.37 5.57 -20.95
N GLN A 67 13.09 5.79 -20.62
CA GLN A 67 12.53 5.59 -19.29
C GLN A 67 11.57 4.41 -19.28
N SER A 68 11.73 3.50 -18.31
CA SER A 68 10.75 2.44 -18.08
C SER A 68 9.44 3.00 -17.54
N ARG A 69 8.31 2.38 -17.94
CA ARG A 69 6.95 2.76 -17.56
C ARG A 69 6.11 1.52 -17.33
N SER A 70 5.26 1.54 -16.31
CA SER A 70 4.38 0.42 -16.01
C SER A 70 3.16 0.90 -15.22
N LYS A 71 2.03 0.24 -15.40
CA LYS A 71 0.88 0.38 -14.50
C LYS A 71 1.26 0.16 -13.03
N PHE A 72 2.19 -0.73 -12.74
CA PHE A 72 2.66 -1.02 -11.39
C PHE A 72 3.35 0.18 -10.72
N TYR A 73 3.91 1.11 -11.50
CA TYR A 73 4.55 2.32 -10.99
C TYR A 73 3.56 3.38 -10.51
N SER A 74 2.27 3.20 -10.76
CA SER A 74 1.20 4.02 -10.18
C SER A 74 0.80 3.61 -8.77
N SER A 75 1.33 2.49 -8.29
CA SER A 75 0.90 1.90 -7.03
C SER A 75 1.31 2.75 -5.83
N HIS A 76 0.49 2.71 -4.80
CA HIS A 76 0.77 3.25 -3.48
C HIS A 76 0.43 2.18 -2.45
N GLN A 77 1.09 2.21 -1.30
CA GLN A 77 0.70 1.39 -0.16
C GLN A 77 -0.76 1.67 0.21
N PHE A 78 -1.55 0.64 0.49
CA PHE A 78 -2.97 0.78 0.81
C PHE A 78 -3.24 1.67 2.01
N ILE A 79 -2.30 1.76 2.97
CA ILE A 79 -2.38 2.71 4.08
C ILE A 79 -2.39 4.19 3.63
N ASP A 80 -1.80 4.50 2.49
CA ASP A 80 -1.72 5.85 1.91
C ASP A 80 -2.53 6.00 0.60
N GLY A 81 -3.11 4.90 0.09
CA GLY A 81 -3.77 4.80 -1.22
C GLY A 81 -5.25 5.14 -1.25
N GLN A 82 -5.76 5.99 -0.36
CA GLN A 82 -7.21 6.22 -0.23
C GLN A 82 -7.81 7.03 -1.39
N VAL A 83 -7.02 7.88 -2.06
CA VAL A 83 -7.49 8.70 -3.19
C VAL A 83 -6.43 8.74 -4.27
N HIS A 84 -6.79 8.32 -5.48
CA HIS A 84 -5.96 8.46 -6.67
C HIS A 84 -6.83 8.76 -7.89
N GLY A 85 -6.29 9.49 -8.85
CA GLY A 85 -7.08 9.98 -9.96
C GLY A 85 -6.29 10.54 -11.11
N VAL A 86 -7.03 11.04 -12.09
CA VAL A 86 -6.54 11.70 -13.30
C VAL A 86 -7.29 13.01 -13.47
N THR A 87 -6.65 13.98 -14.13
CA THR A 87 -7.23 15.31 -14.31
C THR A 87 -7.18 15.78 -15.76
N GLY A 88 -7.86 16.89 -16.02
CA GLY A 88 -7.83 17.65 -17.25
C GLY A 88 -8.36 19.06 -17.00
N SER A 89 -8.58 19.83 -18.06
CA SER A 89 -9.05 21.22 -17.94
C SER A 89 -10.45 21.30 -17.32
N GLY A 90 -10.52 21.71 -16.05
CA GLY A 90 -11.77 21.89 -15.30
C GLY A 90 -12.48 20.58 -14.90
N ILE A 91 -11.79 19.45 -14.95
CA ILE A 91 -12.34 18.13 -14.62
C ILE A 91 -11.30 17.24 -13.93
N GLY A 92 -11.74 16.47 -12.93
CA GLY A 92 -10.97 15.39 -12.34
C GLY A 92 -11.81 14.14 -12.18
N ALA A 93 -11.20 12.97 -12.25
CA ALA A 93 -11.82 11.69 -11.93
C ALA A 93 -10.97 10.96 -10.90
N TYR A 94 -11.57 10.52 -9.80
CA TYR A 94 -10.84 9.98 -8.65
C TYR A 94 -11.49 8.70 -8.17
N MET A 95 -10.69 7.67 -7.98
CA MET A 95 -11.04 6.53 -7.13
C MET A 95 -10.85 6.96 -5.68
N ILE A 96 -11.86 6.67 -4.86
CA ILE A 96 -11.86 6.93 -3.41
C ILE A 96 -12.14 5.62 -2.70
N ILE A 97 -11.24 5.22 -1.81
CA ILE A 97 -11.32 4.04 -0.97
C ILE A 97 -11.41 4.52 0.49
N PRO A 98 -12.61 4.87 0.97
CA PRO A 98 -12.81 5.47 2.29
C PRO A 98 -12.63 4.45 3.41
N GLY A 99 -12.09 4.88 4.55
CA GLY A 99 -12.17 4.18 5.85
C GLY A 99 -11.93 2.65 5.81
N THR A 100 -13.01 1.88 5.68
CA THR A 100 -13.02 0.41 5.66
C THR A 100 -13.01 -0.20 4.25
N GLY A 101 -12.77 0.58 3.20
CA GLY A 101 -12.88 0.12 1.81
C GLY A 101 -11.89 -0.99 1.44
N TYR A 102 -10.78 -1.08 2.17
CA TYR A 102 -9.79 -2.15 2.04
C TYR A 102 -10.03 -3.35 2.97
N GLU A 103 -11.15 -3.41 3.71
CA GLU A 103 -11.32 -4.42 4.77
C GLU A 103 -11.33 -5.85 4.22
N ALA A 104 -11.82 -6.06 3.00
CA ALA A 104 -11.83 -7.35 2.32
C ALA A 104 -10.66 -7.53 1.33
N SER A 105 -9.72 -6.58 1.25
CA SER A 105 -8.47 -6.77 0.51
C SER A 105 -7.50 -7.70 1.26
N SER A 106 -6.37 -8.04 0.62
CA SER A 106 -5.33 -8.92 1.19
C SER A 106 -3.94 -8.30 1.08
N GLY A 107 -3.05 -8.64 2.02
CA GLY A 107 -1.65 -8.23 2.03
C GLY A 107 -1.31 -7.19 3.10
N GLY A 108 -2.30 -6.70 3.85
CA GLY A 108 -2.09 -5.75 4.94
C GLY A 108 -1.86 -4.29 4.49
N PRO A 109 -1.41 -3.42 5.40
CA PRO A 109 -1.35 -1.96 5.18
C PRO A 109 -0.34 -1.54 4.09
N PHE A 110 0.72 -2.31 3.90
CA PHE A 110 1.84 -1.97 3.01
C PHE A 110 1.71 -2.60 1.62
N PHE A 111 0.68 -3.44 1.42
CA PHE A 111 0.35 -3.94 0.09
C PHE A 111 0.07 -2.78 -0.86
N ARG A 112 0.49 -2.93 -2.11
CA ARG A 112 0.34 -1.92 -3.14
C ARG A 112 -0.04 -2.59 -4.45
N ASP A 113 -0.85 -1.90 -5.23
CA ASP A 113 -1.38 -2.45 -6.49
C ASP A 113 -1.60 -1.32 -7.50
N ILE A 114 -1.95 -1.69 -8.73
CA ILE A 114 -2.21 -0.82 -9.86
C ILE A 114 -3.32 0.18 -9.52
N ASN A 115 -3.02 1.46 -9.70
CA ASN A 115 -3.98 2.56 -9.58
C ASN A 115 -4.33 3.21 -10.93
N ASN A 116 -3.41 3.14 -11.91
CA ASN A 116 -3.51 3.86 -13.17
C ASN A 116 -2.73 3.19 -14.32
N GLN A 117 -3.25 3.34 -15.54
CA GLN A 117 -2.48 3.18 -16.77
C GLN A 117 -2.92 4.25 -17.79
N GLY A 118 -1.98 5.02 -18.33
CA GLY A 118 -2.23 5.96 -19.42
C GLY A 118 -1.83 5.36 -20.78
N SER A 119 -2.79 5.08 -21.65
CA SER A 119 -2.59 4.53 -23.00
C SER A 119 -3.44 5.29 -24.03
N ALA A 120 -3.98 4.64 -25.06
CA ALA A 120 -5.04 5.23 -25.87
C ALA A 120 -6.28 5.63 -25.02
N GLN A 121 -6.42 5.06 -23.82
CA GLN A 121 -7.42 5.41 -22.81
C GLN A 121 -6.75 5.77 -21.48
N GLN A 122 -7.49 6.44 -20.60
CA GLN A 122 -7.01 6.79 -19.27
C GLN A 122 -7.69 5.87 -18.28
N GLU A 123 -6.94 4.91 -17.75
CA GLU A 123 -7.49 3.87 -16.90
C GLU A 123 -7.25 4.22 -15.44
N LEU A 124 -8.32 4.13 -14.64
CA LEU A 124 -8.27 4.18 -13.18
C LEU A 124 -8.72 2.84 -12.60
N TYR A 125 -8.01 2.40 -11.57
CA TYR A 125 -8.17 1.07 -11.00
C TYR A 125 -8.53 1.13 -9.52
N PHE A 126 -9.24 0.12 -9.05
CA PHE A 126 -9.13 -0.34 -7.67
C PHE A 126 -9.01 -1.86 -7.71
N CYS A 127 -7.79 -2.34 -7.48
CA CYS A 127 -7.49 -3.76 -7.32
C CYS A 127 -7.79 -4.16 -5.88
N MET A 128 -8.89 -4.87 -5.70
CA MET A 128 -9.37 -5.34 -4.40
C MET A 128 -8.63 -6.61 -3.97
N ILE A 129 -8.34 -7.48 -4.94
CA ILE A 129 -7.65 -8.76 -4.80
C ILE A 129 -6.71 -8.89 -6.01
N SER A 130 -5.46 -9.30 -5.78
CA SER A 130 -4.54 -9.70 -6.84
C SER A 130 -3.48 -10.68 -6.32
N GLY A 131 -2.81 -11.37 -7.24
CA GLY A 131 -1.62 -12.18 -6.97
C GLY A 131 -0.32 -11.36 -6.93
N ASP A 132 -0.38 -10.04 -7.08
CA ASP A 132 0.79 -9.19 -7.23
C ASP A 132 1.55 -9.06 -5.91
N THR A 133 2.61 -9.85 -5.73
CA THR A 133 3.37 -9.94 -4.47
C THR A 133 2.49 -10.25 -3.25
N GLN A 134 1.44 -11.06 -3.44
CA GLN A 134 0.47 -11.38 -2.40
C GLN A 134 1.09 -12.17 -1.23
N THR A 135 0.78 -11.75 0.01
CA THR A 135 1.32 -12.34 1.25
C THR A 135 0.24 -12.97 2.14
N GLU A 136 -1.05 -12.71 1.86
CA GLU A 136 -2.17 -13.26 2.60
C GLU A 136 -3.16 -13.98 1.67
N ALA A 137 -3.92 -14.92 2.24
CA ALA A 137 -5.06 -15.50 1.54
C ALA A 137 -6.11 -14.42 1.21
N HIS A 138 -6.85 -14.63 0.12
CA HIS A 138 -7.90 -13.72 -0.31
C HIS A 138 -9.12 -13.77 0.62
N ARG A 139 -9.65 -12.58 0.95
CA ARG A 139 -10.86 -12.44 1.77
C ARG A 139 -12.10 -12.32 0.88
N MET A 140 -13.18 -12.92 1.34
CA MET A 140 -14.47 -12.97 0.65
C MET A 140 -15.47 -12.03 1.33
N GLY A 141 -16.60 -11.78 0.66
CA GLY A 141 -17.62 -10.85 1.13
C GLY A 141 -17.64 -9.56 0.31
N LEU A 142 -18.09 -8.47 0.93
CA LEU A 142 -18.19 -7.17 0.31
C LEU A 142 -16.82 -6.48 0.23
N HIS A 143 -16.39 -6.14 -0.99
CA HIS A 143 -15.22 -5.29 -1.24
C HIS A 143 -15.64 -3.83 -1.42
N GLY A 144 -14.99 -2.92 -0.68
CA GLY A 144 -15.38 -1.52 -0.58
C GLY A 144 -16.16 -1.19 0.71
N PRO A 145 -17.00 -0.12 0.71
CA PRO A 145 -17.34 0.74 -0.42
C PRO A 145 -16.15 1.43 -1.06
N TYR A 146 -16.26 1.71 -2.34
CA TYR A 146 -15.33 2.54 -3.10
C TYR A 146 -16.13 3.40 -4.08
N LEU A 147 -15.56 4.52 -4.51
CA LEU A 147 -16.27 5.50 -5.32
C LEU A 147 -15.41 5.94 -6.50
N LEU A 148 -16.03 6.11 -7.67
CA LEU A 148 -15.47 6.89 -8.77
C LEU A 148 -16.15 8.26 -8.75
N GLN A 149 -15.43 9.29 -8.31
CA GLN A 149 -15.96 10.65 -8.19
C GLN A 149 -15.39 11.57 -9.27
N PHE A 150 -16.28 12.30 -9.96
CA PHE A 150 -15.91 13.38 -10.86
C PHE A 150 -15.95 14.73 -10.12
N THR A 151 -14.92 15.54 -10.30
CA THR A 151 -14.79 16.87 -9.71
C THR A 151 -14.49 17.91 -10.79
N THR A 152 -14.45 19.20 -10.41
CA THR A 152 -14.03 20.29 -11.31
C THR A 152 -12.51 20.44 -11.42
N GLY A 153 -11.73 19.42 -11.02
CA GLY A 153 -10.28 19.40 -11.12
C GLY A 153 -9.59 18.84 -9.89
N ALA A 154 -9.85 19.42 -8.71
CA ALA A 154 -9.14 19.03 -7.48
C ALA A 154 -9.57 17.65 -6.94
N ALA A 155 -8.65 16.97 -6.26
CA ALA A 155 -8.92 15.72 -5.57
C ALA A 155 -9.90 15.94 -4.39
N PRO A 156 -10.90 15.07 -4.21
CA PRO A 156 -11.77 15.09 -3.05
C PRO A 156 -11.06 14.51 -1.80
N SER A 157 -11.69 14.67 -0.63
CA SER A 157 -11.26 13.99 0.60
C SER A 157 -11.65 12.50 0.57
N ALA A 158 -10.85 11.67 1.23
CA ALA A 158 -11.19 10.27 1.52
C ALA A 158 -12.29 10.12 2.59
N GLU A 159 -12.56 11.17 3.37
CA GLU A 159 -13.56 11.18 4.44
C GLU A 159 -14.98 11.27 3.85
N ILE A 160 -15.49 10.13 3.40
CA ILE A 160 -16.82 10.01 2.80
C ILE A 160 -17.80 9.50 3.85
N ASN A 161 -18.93 10.20 4.00
CA ASN A 161 -20.03 9.71 4.82
C ASN A 161 -20.74 8.54 4.11
N LEU A 162 -20.52 7.33 4.62
CA LEU A 162 -21.11 6.10 4.08
C LEU A 162 -22.47 5.74 4.71
N ALA A 163 -23.03 6.55 5.60
CA ALA A 163 -24.26 6.22 6.33
C ALA A 163 -25.48 5.92 5.44
N PHE A 164 -25.48 6.40 4.18
CA PHE A 164 -26.54 6.07 3.24
C PHE A 164 -26.58 4.57 2.86
N TRP A 165 -25.45 3.86 2.95
CA TRP A 165 -25.38 2.41 2.69
C TRP A 165 -26.24 1.60 3.67
N ASP A 166 -26.43 2.10 4.89
CA ASP A 166 -27.20 1.43 5.94
C ASP A 166 -28.65 1.13 5.51
N GLY A 167 -29.22 1.96 4.63
CA GLY A 167 -30.59 1.80 4.12
C GLY A 167 -30.70 1.03 2.79
N LEU A 168 -29.60 0.68 2.15
CA LEU A 168 -29.62 0.08 0.79
C LEU A 168 -29.81 -1.44 0.79
N GLY A 169 -29.71 -2.10 1.95
CA GLY A 169 -29.84 -3.55 2.05
C GLY A 169 -28.72 -4.31 1.32
N VAL A 170 -27.51 -3.74 1.26
CA VAL A 170 -26.36 -4.39 0.61
C VAL A 170 -25.92 -5.60 1.43
N THR A 171 -25.83 -6.76 0.77
CA THR A 171 -25.35 -8.00 1.38
C THR A 171 -23.93 -7.81 1.94
N ASP A 172 -23.69 -8.33 3.15
CA ASP A 172 -22.43 -8.24 3.89
C ASP A 172 -21.99 -6.81 4.28
N TRP A 173 -22.83 -5.79 4.06
CA TRP A 173 -22.60 -4.47 4.66
C TRP A 173 -22.85 -4.51 6.17
N ILE A 174 -21.85 -4.09 6.94
CA ILE A 174 -21.99 -3.88 8.39
C ILE A 174 -21.99 -2.37 8.66
N PRO A 175 -23.10 -1.77 9.13
CA PRO A 175 -23.16 -0.35 9.46
C PRO A 175 -22.22 -0.04 10.62
N THR A 176 -21.83 1.23 10.80
CA THR A 176 -20.96 1.65 11.93
C THR A 176 -21.55 1.24 13.29
N SER A 177 -22.88 1.25 13.44
CA SER A 177 -23.57 0.80 14.65
C SER A 177 -23.43 -0.71 14.95
N GLY A 178 -22.95 -1.51 13.99
CA GLY A 178 -22.63 -2.93 14.15
C GLY A 178 -21.13 -3.20 14.35
N ARG A 179 -20.28 -2.16 14.35
CA ARG A 179 -18.83 -2.27 14.43
C ARG A 179 -18.31 -1.92 15.82
N GLY A 180 -17.09 -2.36 16.12
CA GLY A 180 -16.34 -2.01 17.34
C GLY A 180 -15.05 -1.28 17.00
N TYR A 181 -14.30 -0.92 18.05
CA TYR A 181 -13.05 -0.19 17.94
C TYR A 181 -11.99 -0.74 18.91
N VAL A 182 -10.73 -0.51 18.57
CA VAL A 182 -9.59 -0.73 19.45
C VAL A 182 -8.86 0.59 19.62
N LYS A 183 -8.45 0.88 20.85
CA LYS A 183 -7.50 1.95 21.13
C LYS A 183 -6.42 1.45 22.07
N GLY A 184 -5.27 2.09 22.07
CA GLY A 184 -4.24 1.78 23.03
C GLY A 184 -2.95 2.48 22.72
N LYS A 185 -1.86 1.93 23.26
CA LYS A 185 -0.51 2.45 23.09
C LYS A 185 0.42 1.39 22.50
N ALA A 186 1.02 1.70 21.36
CA ALA A 186 2.17 1.03 20.79
C ALA A 186 3.45 1.61 21.41
N SER A 187 4.37 0.75 21.84
CA SER A 187 5.56 1.18 22.59
C SER A 187 6.80 0.36 22.23
N GLY A 188 7.99 0.86 22.58
CA GLY A 188 9.25 0.14 22.36
C GLY A 188 9.85 0.30 20.96
N ALA A 189 9.21 1.01 20.03
CA ALA A 189 9.89 1.50 18.83
C ALA A 189 10.94 2.55 19.23
N SER A 190 12.11 2.54 18.59
CA SER A 190 13.11 3.58 18.84
C SER A 190 12.61 4.94 18.34
N ALA A 191 13.15 6.03 18.91
CA ALA A 191 12.69 7.38 18.61
C ALA A 191 12.78 7.74 17.11
N ALA A 192 13.72 7.14 16.37
CA ALA A 192 13.87 7.31 14.93
C ALA A 192 12.66 6.79 14.11
N PHE A 193 11.88 5.86 14.66
CA PHE A 193 10.71 5.26 13.99
C PHE A 193 9.39 5.63 14.67
N ALA A 194 9.37 6.57 15.62
CA ALA A 194 8.17 6.90 16.39
C ALA A 194 6.98 7.29 15.48
N ASP A 195 7.24 8.04 14.41
CA ASP A 195 6.23 8.49 13.44
C ASP A 195 5.93 7.46 12.33
N LEU A 196 6.63 6.32 12.34
CA LEU A 196 6.49 5.23 11.37
C LEU A 196 5.85 3.98 11.99
N VAL A 197 5.31 4.08 13.21
CA VAL A 197 4.63 2.96 13.85
C VAL A 197 3.23 2.78 13.24
N VAL A 198 2.94 1.56 12.81
CA VAL A 198 1.62 1.15 12.34
C VAL A 198 1.12 0.00 13.20
N VAL A 199 -0.16 -0.01 13.51
CA VAL A 199 -0.83 -1.14 14.14
C VAL A 199 -1.83 -1.71 13.15
N GLY A 200 -1.70 -2.99 12.82
CA GLY A 200 -2.61 -3.73 11.95
C GLY A 200 -3.46 -4.73 12.73
N TRP A 201 -4.66 -5.00 12.24
CA TRP A 201 -5.55 -6.06 12.71
C TRP A 201 -5.99 -6.89 11.52
N SER A 202 -5.74 -8.20 11.56
CA SER A 202 -6.21 -9.08 10.49
C SER A 202 -6.73 -10.42 11.01
N ASN A 203 -7.69 -10.97 10.28
CA ASN A 203 -8.12 -12.36 10.37
C ASN A 203 -8.53 -12.86 8.97
N LEU A 204 -9.16 -14.04 8.90
CA LEU A 204 -9.60 -14.63 7.63
C LEU A 204 -10.73 -13.86 6.93
N ILE A 205 -11.38 -12.92 7.61
CA ILE A 205 -12.57 -12.21 7.11
C ILE A 205 -12.24 -10.75 6.77
N ALA A 206 -11.41 -10.07 7.57
CA ALA A 206 -11.12 -8.66 7.36
C ALA A 206 -9.70 -8.24 7.80
N GLN A 207 -9.23 -7.12 7.24
CA GLN A 207 -8.01 -6.41 7.65
C GLN A 207 -8.28 -4.92 7.94
N TYR A 208 -7.51 -4.34 8.86
CA TYR A 208 -7.55 -2.93 9.25
C TYR A 208 -6.17 -2.46 9.70
N TRP A 209 -5.96 -1.15 9.74
CA TRP A 209 -4.74 -0.56 10.25
C TRP A 209 -4.94 0.87 10.74
N ALA A 210 -3.99 1.36 11.53
CA ALA A 210 -3.86 2.75 11.90
C ALA A 210 -2.39 3.11 12.12
N ARG A 211 -1.99 4.32 11.72
CA ARG A 211 -0.73 4.92 12.16
C ARG A 211 -0.86 5.30 13.64
N ALA A 212 0.15 4.98 14.44
CA ALA A 212 0.22 5.51 15.79
C ALA A 212 0.63 6.98 15.75
N GLU A 213 0.15 7.76 16.71
CA GLU A 213 0.67 9.08 17.02
C GLU A 213 2.13 8.96 17.50
N SER A 214 2.89 10.06 17.45
CA SER A 214 4.29 10.11 17.92
C SER A 214 4.47 9.71 19.39
N ASN A 215 3.42 9.82 20.20
CA ASN A 215 3.40 9.38 21.60
C ASN A 215 3.10 7.86 21.75
N GLY A 216 2.84 7.15 20.65
CA GLY A 216 2.49 5.73 20.58
C GLY A 216 1.00 5.42 20.64
N ASN A 217 0.12 6.39 20.92
CA ASN A 217 -1.33 6.16 20.95
C ASN A 217 -1.83 5.84 19.56
N TYR A 218 -2.81 4.94 19.47
CA TYR A 218 -3.45 4.60 18.21
C TYR A 218 -4.95 4.37 18.41
N TYR A 219 -5.70 4.50 17.31
CA TYR A 219 -7.14 4.24 17.25
C TYR A 219 -7.46 3.49 15.96
N SER A 220 -8.12 2.33 16.07
CA SER A 220 -8.54 1.59 14.89
C SER A 220 -9.66 2.32 14.14
N PRO A 221 -9.84 2.06 12.83
CA PRO A 221 -11.10 2.37 12.17
C PRO A 221 -12.27 1.56 12.77
N ALA A 222 -13.48 1.78 12.27
CA ALA A 222 -14.64 0.98 12.64
C ALA A 222 -14.49 -0.46 12.15
N THR A 223 -14.23 -1.39 13.06
CA THR A 223 -13.86 -2.77 12.75
C THR A 223 -15.05 -3.72 12.94
N ARG A 224 -15.21 -4.69 12.03
CA ARG A 224 -16.18 -5.77 12.22
C ARG A 224 -15.91 -6.52 13.54
N PRO A 225 -16.94 -6.95 14.28
CA PRO A 225 -16.73 -7.78 15.46
C PRO A 225 -16.03 -9.09 15.11
N GLY A 226 -15.12 -9.54 15.96
CA GLY A 226 -14.35 -10.75 15.76
C GLY A 226 -13.04 -10.76 16.53
N THR A 227 -12.33 -11.89 16.46
CA THR A 227 -10.98 -12.02 17.00
C THR A 227 -9.97 -11.79 15.89
N TYR A 228 -8.97 -10.96 16.15
CA TYR A 228 -7.97 -10.50 15.20
C TYR A 228 -6.57 -10.77 15.74
N THR A 229 -5.66 -11.15 14.85
CA THR A 229 -4.23 -10.97 15.08
C THR A 229 -3.95 -9.47 15.03
N MET A 230 -3.36 -8.95 16.10
CA MET A 230 -2.94 -7.56 16.20
C MET A 230 -1.43 -7.50 16.03
N THR A 231 -0.94 -6.75 15.04
CA THR A 231 0.49 -6.64 14.71
C THR A 231 0.95 -5.21 14.86
N MET A 232 2.05 -5.00 15.58
CA MET A 232 2.78 -3.72 15.59
C MET A 232 3.89 -3.79 14.56
N TYR A 233 3.94 -2.79 13.69
CA TYR A 233 5.00 -2.60 12.70
C TYR A 233 5.85 -1.39 13.08
N LYS A 234 7.16 -1.53 12.91
CA LYS A 234 8.13 -0.44 12.94
C LYS A 234 8.49 -0.14 11.48
N SER A 235 7.97 0.96 10.94
CA SER A 235 7.84 1.12 9.48
C SER A 235 7.05 -0.08 8.92
N GLU A 236 7.68 -0.97 8.17
CA GLU A 236 7.03 -2.13 7.54
C GLU A 236 7.42 -3.46 8.21
N LEU A 237 8.40 -3.45 9.11
CA LEU A 237 8.83 -4.63 9.85
C LEU A 237 7.86 -4.94 10.99
N ALA A 238 7.25 -6.14 10.98
CA ALA A 238 6.49 -6.64 12.11
C ALA A 238 7.41 -6.85 13.31
N VAL A 239 7.15 -6.14 14.41
CA VAL A 239 7.99 -6.16 15.62
C VAL A 239 7.28 -6.69 16.85
N ALA A 240 5.95 -6.90 16.79
CA ALA A 240 5.22 -7.62 17.82
C ALA A 240 3.87 -8.12 17.27
N THR A 241 3.39 -9.24 17.81
CA THR A 241 2.05 -9.76 17.54
C THR A 241 1.32 -10.08 18.84
N SER A 242 -0.01 -9.96 18.81
CA SER A 242 -0.91 -10.34 19.89
C SER A 242 -2.28 -10.73 19.31
N THR A 243 -3.27 -10.94 20.18
CA THR A 243 -4.64 -11.23 19.79
C THR A 243 -5.59 -10.28 20.51
N VAL A 244 -6.56 -9.72 19.79
CA VAL A 244 -7.61 -8.87 20.36
C VAL A 244 -8.98 -9.35 19.88
N THR A 245 -9.97 -9.33 20.77
CA THR A 245 -11.37 -9.60 20.42
C THR A 245 -12.16 -8.30 20.45
N ILE A 246 -12.75 -7.95 19.32
CA ILE A 246 -13.51 -6.72 19.10
C ILE A 246 -14.99 -7.08 19.13
N THR A 247 -15.76 -6.37 19.94
CA THR A 247 -17.22 -6.54 20.03
C THR A 247 -17.94 -5.31 19.48
N ALA A 248 -19.12 -5.53 18.89
CA ALA A 248 -19.91 -4.43 18.33
C ALA A 248 -20.22 -3.37 19.40
N ARG A 249 -20.25 -2.09 19.00
CA ARG A 249 -20.64 -0.95 19.83
C ARG A 249 -19.75 -0.75 21.06
N SER A 250 -18.53 -1.28 21.02
CA SER A 250 -17.56 -1.15 22.10
C SER A 250 -16.24 -0.59 21.60
N THR A 251 -15.50 0.07 22.49
CA THR A 251 -14.10 0.40 22.29
C THR A 251 -13.27 -0.37 23.31
N ILE A 252 -12.46 -1.30 22.84
CA ILE A 252 -11.59 -2.11 23.68
C ILE A 252 -10.22 -1.44 23.79
N ALA A 253 -9.62 -1.51 24.97
CA ALA A 253 -8.24 -1.06 25.19
C ALA A 253 -7.26 -2.23 24.99
N ALA A 254 -6.26 -2.07 24.12
CA ALA A 254 -5.22 -3.06 23.91
C ALA A 254 -3.86 -2.37 23.75
N ASN A 255 -2.90 -2.60 24.65
CA ASN A 255 -1.54 -2.07 24.44
C ASN A 255 -0.70 -3.10 23.69
N ILE A 256 0.28 -2.64 22.92
CA ILE A 256 1.24 -3.51 22.24
C ILE A 256 2.64 -2.92 22.40
N GLN A 257 3.64 -3.79 22.54
CA GLN A 257 5.02 -3.38 22.74
C GLN A 257 5.90 -4.16 21.79
N SER A 258 6.81 -3.46 21.12
CA SER A 258 7.84 -4.05 20.28
C SER A 258 8.64 -5.11 21.05
N GLN A 259 8.80 -6.27 20.43
CA GLN A 259 9.63 -7.39 20.87
C GLN A 259 10.93 -7.46 20.06
N GLY A 260 11.21 -6.44 19.23
CA GLY A 260 12.43 -6.38 18.44
C GLY A 260 13.67 -6.37 19.31
N ALA A 261 14.68 -7.15 18.91
CA ALA A 261 15.97 -7.14 19.58
C ALA A 261 16.67 -5.79 19.39
N ASN A 262 17.42 -5.36 20.40
CA ASN A 262 18.32 -4.20 20.33
C ASN A 262 19.76 -4.69 20.57
N PRO A 263 20.36 -5.43 19.62
CA PRO A 263 21.68 -6.00 19.80
C PRO A 263 22.76 -4.91 19.83
N THR A 264 23.92 -5.24 20.38
CA THR A 264 25.10 -4.40 20.19
C THR A 264 25.66 -4.65 18.80
N VAL A 265 25.69 -3.61 17.99
CA VAL A 265 26.05 -3.68 16.57
C VAL A 265 27.54 -3.33 16.38
N VAL A 266 28.27 -4.15 15.62
CA VAL A 266 29.64 -3.83 15.19
C VAL A 266 29.60 -2.83 14.02
N TRP A 267 28.79 -3.14 13.02
CA TRP A 267 28.48 -2.31 11.86
C TRP A 267 27.10 -2.70 11.32
N GLN A 268 26.46 -1.76 10.63
CA GLN A 268 25.13 -1.92 10.05
C GLN A 268 25.03 -1.12 8.74
N ILE A 269 24.35 -1.69 7.76
CA ILE A 269 24.00 -1.03 6.50
C ILE A 269 22.48 -0.97 6.44
N GLY A 270 21.92 0.23 6.27
CA GLY A 270 20.47 0.46 6.31
C GLY A 270 19.89 0.30 7.72
N ASP A 271 18.57 0.16 7.82
CA ASP A 271 17.84 -0.07 9.06
C ASP A 271 16.96 -1.32 8.97
N PHE A 272 16.74 -2.02 10.10
CA PHE A 272 15.73 -3.08 10.19
C PHE A 272 14.33 -2.47 10.29
N ASP A 273 13.85 -1.91 9.19
CA ASP A 273 12.55 -1.24 9.12
C ASP A 273 11.58 -1.92 8.13
N GLY A 274 12.01 -3.02 7.52
CA GLY A 274 11.20 -3.79 6.56
C GLY A 274 11.15 -3.15 5.18
N THR A 275 12.05 -2.19 4.90
CA THR A 275 12.11 -1.48 3.62
C THR A 275 13.54 -1.47 3.07
N PRO A 276 13.74 -1.22 1.76
CA PRO A 276 15.07 -1.00 1.21
C PRO A 276 15.58 0.45 1.42
N ARG A 277 14.91 1.27 2.25
CA ARG A 277 15.20 2.71 2.37
C ARG A 277 16.66 2.97 2.70
N GLY A 278 17.25 3.91 1.96
CA GLY A 278 18.65 4.30 2.13
C GLY A 278 19.65 3.39 1.41
N LEU A 279 19.20 2.28 0.81
CA LEU A 279 19.98 1.52 -0.14
C LEU A 279 19.94 2.18 -1.53
N LEU A 280 20.91 1.83 -2.37
CA LEU A 280 20.99 2.29 -3.75
C LEU A 280 19.69 1.96 -4.51
N ASN A 281 19.17 2.93 -5.26
CA ASN A 281 17.93 2.87 -6.06
C ASN A 281 16.62 2.67 -5.26
N SER A 282 16.65 2.70 -3.93
CA SER A 282 15.44 2.54 -3.11
C SER A 282 14.39 3.63 -3.33
N ASP A 283 14.81 4.82 -3.74
CA ASP A 283 13.96 5.95 -4.10
C ASP A 283 13.33 5.80 -5.50
N MET A 284 13.88 4.94 -6.34
CA MET A 284 13.48 4.76 -7.74
C MET A 284 12.65 3.48 -7.95
N ILE A 285 12.90 2.41 -7.18
CA ILE A 285 12.37 1.07 -7.43
C ILE A 285 10.83 0.98 -7.49
N GLU A 286 10.13 1.90 -6.83
CA GLU A 286 8.67 1.95 -6.87
C GLU A 286 8.10 2.58 -8.14
N THR A 287 8.91 3.36 -8.88
CA THR A 287 8.43 4.21 -9.98
C THR A 287 9.13 3.97 -11.32
N MET A 288 10.14 3.12 -11.34
CA MET A 288 10.84 2.71 -12.56
C MET A 288 11.58 1.39 -12.38
N GLN A 289 11.67 0.61 -13.45
CA GLN A 289 12.60 -0.50 -13.54
C GLN A 289 14.02 0.04 -13.52
N GLY A 290 14.88 -0.69 -12.81
CA GLY A 290 16.28 -0.33 -12.67
C GLY A 290 17.08 -0.15 -13.97
N ILE A 291 16.63 -0.70 -15.11
CA ILE A 291 17.36 -0.73 -16.40
C ILE A 291 17.36 0.64 -17.12
N ASN A 292 17.39 1.77 -16.43
CA ASN A 292 17.51 3.05 -17.13
C ASN A 292 18.91 3.21 -17.73
N ILE A 293 18.98 3.02 -19.06
CA ILE A 293 20.20 3.17 -19.87
C ILE A 293 20.56 4.64 -20.13
N LEU A 294 19.75 5.64 -19.73
CA LEU A 294 19.93 7.01 -20.23
C LEU A 294 19.61 8.12 -19.20
N ALA A 295 20.29 8.11 -18.05
CA ALA A 295 20.74 9.39 -17.48
C ALA A 295 22.21 9.54 -17.87
N GLU A 296 22.56 10.56 -18.66
CA GLU A 296 23.96 10.91 -18.92
C GLU A 296 24.69 11.02 -17.57
N GLY A 297 25.56 10.04 -17.26
CA GLY A 297 26.32 9.95 -16.02
C GLY A 297 25.99 8.76 -15.11
N CYS A 298 24.93 7.99 -15.36
CA CYS A 298 24.61 6.78 -14.59
C CYS A 298 24.68 5.52 -15.47
N THR A 299 25.90 5.08 -15.77
CA THR A 299 26.15 3.72 -16.27
C THR A 299 26.29 2.78 -15.08
N THR A 300 25.22 2.51 -14.35
CA THR A 300 25.20 1.35 -13.45
C THR A 300 24.74 0.16 -14.24
N SER A 301 25.69 -0.59 -14.80
CA SER A 301 25.46 -1.99 -15.13
C SER A 301 24.95 -2.69 -13.88
N TYR A 302 23.84 -3.42 -13.99
CA TYR A 302 23.43 -4.38 -12.97
C TYR A 302 24.45 -5.52 -12.97
N ASP A 303 25.48 -5.41 -12.13
CA ASP A 303 26.24 -6.61 -11.77
C ASP A 303 25.34 -7.44 -10.86
N VAL A 304 24.48 -8.25 -11.47
CA VAL A 304 23.80 -9.36 -10.80
C VAL A 304 24.91 -10.32 -10.36
N GLY A 305 25.33 -10.18 -9.12
CA GLY A 305 26.52 -10.84 -8.58
C GLY A 305 26.62 -10.65 -7.07
N PRO A 306 27.56 -11.32 -6.42
CA PRO A 306 27.69 -11.27 -4.97
C PRO A 306 28.03 -9.86 -4.47
N ALA A 307 27.23 -9.35 -3.52
CA ALA A 307 27.58 -8.15 -2.78
C ALA A 307 28.79 -8.43 -1.86
N THR A 308 29.84 -7.63 -1.99
CA THR A 308 31.05 -7.74 -1.15
C THR A 308 31.11 -6.58 -0.16
N VAL A 309 30.98 -6.89 1.13
CA VAL A 309 31.16 -5.91 2.22
C VAL A 309 32.57 -6.06 2.81
N ARG A 310 33.29 -4.95 2.94
CA ARG A 310 34.62 -4.90 3.58
C ARG A 310 34.54 -3.99 4.80
N PHE A 311 34.97 -4.48 5.95
CA PHE A 311 35.01 -3.72 7.20
C PHE A 311 36.24 -4.10 8.03
N GLY A 312 36.71 -3.16 8.86
CA GLY A 312 37.79 -3.40 9.81
C GLY A 312 37.23 -3.86 11.16
N LEU A 313 37.93 -4.77 11.82
CA LEU A 313 37.63 -5.17 13.20
C LEU A 313 38.78 -4.78 14.12
N SER A 314 38.44 -4.25 15.29
CA SER A 314 39.37 -4.09 16.41
C SER A 314 39.57 -5.42 17.13
N SER A 315 40.63 -5.51 17.94
CA SER A 315 40.95 -6.73 18.71
C SER A 315 39.82 -7.15 19.66
N SER A 316 39.03 -6.21 20.19
CA SER A 316 37.86 -6.50 21.03
C SER A 316 36.66 -7.05 20.26
N GLN A 317 36.71 -7.03 18.91
CA GLN A 317 35.62 -7.48 18.05
C GLN A 317 35.82 -8.89 17.46
N LEU A 318 36.92 -9.59 17.80
CA LEU A 318 37.29 -10.89 17.22
C LEU A 318 36.59 -12.12 17.84
N GLY A 319 35.68 -11.93 18.80
CA GLY A 319 34.91 -13.02 19.41
C GLY A 319 33.82 -13.59 18.49
N ALA A 320 33.00 -14.52 18.99
CA ALA A 320 31.84 -15.05 18.26
C ALA A 320 30.83 -13.93 17.91
N ARG A 321 30.29 -13.94 16.70
CA ARG A 321 29.35 -12.92 16.18
C ARG A 321 28.32 -13.57 15.25
N THR A 322 27.18 -12.93 15.08
CA THR A 322 26.11 -13.34 14.16
C THR A 322 26.07 -12.40 12.97
N LEU A 323 26.12 -12.93 11.74
CA LEU A 323 25.78 -12.15 10.55
C LEU A 323 24.26 -12.30 10.31
N GLU A 324 23.49 -11.23 10.42
CA GLU A 324 22.06 -11.23 10.13
C GLU A 324 21.81 -10.56 8.78
N ILE A 325 21.01 -11.16 7.91
CA ILE A 325 20.67 -10.57 6.60
C ILE A 325 19.16 -10.41 6.52
N GLY A 326 18.68 -9.17 6.64
CA GLY A 326 17.28 -8.81 6.43
C GLY A 326 16.95 -8.74 4.94
N VAL A 327 15.78 -9.25 4.56
CA VAL A 327 15.25 -9.23 3.18
C VAL A 327 13.76 -8.88 3.26
N THR A 328 13.27 -8.10 2.29
CA THR A 328 11.87 -7.67 2.24
C THR A 328 11.03 -8.52 1.28
N LEU A 329 11.57 -8.84 0.11
CA LEU A 329 10.91 -9.62 -0.95
C LEU A 329 11.92 -10.54 -1.64
N ALA A 330 11.49 -11.73 -2.04
CA ALA A 330 12.29 -12.71 -2.77
C ALA A 330 11.60 -13.10 -4.08
N PHE A 331 12.37 -13.27 -5.15
CA PHE A 331 11.88 -13.68 -6.47
C PHE A 331 12.57 -14.97 -6.93
N LYS A 332 11.79 -15.90 -7.52
CA LYS A 332 12.27 -17.19 -8.05
C LYS A 332 13.12 -18.02 -7.07
N GLY A 333 12.80 -17.97 -5.78
CA GLY A 333 13.50 -18.73 -4.74
C GLY A 333 14.89 -18.18 -4.39
N ALA A 334 15.25 -16.99 -4.86
CA ALA A 334 16.47 -16.30 -4.43
C ALA A 334 16.34 -15.90 -2.96
N SER A 335 17.24 -16.41 -2.12
CA SER A 335 17.42 -15.96 -0.74
C SER A 335 18.58 -14.95 -0.70
N ALA A 336 18.24 -13.66 -0.60
CA ALA A 336 19.08 -12.48 -0.32
C ALA A 336 19.27 -11.49 -1.48
N ASP A 337 18.49 -10.40 -1.42
CA ASP A 337 18.99 -9.05 -1.72
C ASP A 337 19.19 -8.35 -0.36
N LEU A 338 20.40 -7.84 -0.14
CA LEU A 338 21.09 -7.79 1.14
C LEU A 338 20.68 -6.60 2.05
N ILE A 339 20.22 -6.85 3.28
CA ILE A 339 20.48 -5.97 4.44
C ILE A 339 21.35 -6.73 5.43
N ALA A 340 22.68 -6.64 5.33
CA ALA A 340 23.60 -7.39 6.20
C ALA A 340 23.96 -6.63 7.49
N PHE A 341 24.03 -7.37 8.59
CA PHE A 341 24.45 -6.98 9.93
C PHE A 341 25.50 -7.95 10.41
N LEU A 342 26.47 -7.49 11.20
CA LEU A 342 27.14 -8.36 12.17
C LEU A 342 26.71 -7.94 13.58
N ALA A 343 25.71 -8.62 14.15
CA ALA A 343 25.16 -8.37 15.48
C ALA A 343 25.64 -9.44 16.49
N ILE A 344 25.81 -9.02 17.76
CA ILE A 344 26.21 -9.87 18.90
C ILE A 344 24.96 -10.48 19.54
#